data_AF-A0A8T7CDL5-F1
#
_entry.id   AF-A0A8T7CDL5-F1
#
_cell.length_a   1.000
_cell.length_b   1.000
_cell.length_c   1.000
_cell.angle_alpha   90.00
_cell.angle_beta   90.00
_cell.angle_gamma   90.00
#
_symmetry.space_group_name_H-M   'P 1'
#
loop_
_entity.id
_entity.type
_entity.pdbx_description
1 polymer ?
#
loop_
_entity_poly.entity_id
_entity_poly.type
_entity_poly.pdbx_seq_one_letter_code
_entity_poly.pdbx_strand_id
1 'polypeptide(L)'
;MDRRQFLGSALATTALYSTTGLPGLGRVANAGFAPVIDRMLVNVMLDGGPDFRHLFAPAYSADSLSFGYRYWQANSAAHDVDGNSNAWEQRWNQDYFPLAANGYQFGILQNCGWLKDMWDAGNVAIVSNVYGSSSRDHSLSKLVLDQGNRSSGPSNSQRPGWGGRLAAAAGGNVVALTRTPRPFCFGPHASDPENRSDEWLVPAQDVRNMKLYTPETDTDPRWANAVMERTLRSYYAAKRSELPQESAYRRFTAMEQQLREFGEPLDTRLQTLPVPAQIEALYNDTGPLLDNTYFGEQIRNLYDA
;
A
#
# COMPACT_ATOMS: atom_id res chain seq x y z
N MET A 1 -19.79 -7.93 -26.50
CA MET A 1 -19.80 -7.17 -25.24
C MET A 1 -18.48 -6.41 -25.20
N ASP A 2 -18.54 -5.08 -25.17
CA ASP A 2 -17.40 -4.22 -25.51
C ASP A 2 -16.41 -4.10 -24.34
N ARG A 3 -15.14 -4.45 -24.55
CA ARG A 3 -14.07 -4.46 -23.53
C ARG A 3 -13.89 -3.08 -22.86
N ARG A 4 -14.25 -2.01 -23.55
CA ARG A 4 -14.21 -0.64 -23.03
C ARG A 4 -15.35 -0.33 -22.05
N GLN A 5 -16.50 -1.00 -22.15
CA GLN A 5 -17.60 -0.84 -21.19
C GLN A 5 -17.34 -1.57 -19.88
N PHE A 6 -16.64 -2.71 -19.92
CA PHE A 6 -16.33 -3.52 -18.72
C PHE A 6 -15.27 -2.86 -17.82
N LEU A 7 -14.19 -2.34 -18.40
CA LEU A 7 -13.15 -1.61 -17.66
C LEU A 7 -13.65 -0.24 -17.17
N GLY A 8 -14.57 0.38 -17.93
CA GLY A 8 -15.32 1.54 -17.44
C GLY A 8 -16.14 1.21 -16.20
N SER A 9 -16.75 0.02 -16.10
CA SER A 9 -17.72 -0.28 -15.02
C SER A 9 -17.09 -0.72 -13.69
N ALA A 10 -15.91 -1.36 -13.72
CA ALA A 10 -15.26 -1.85 -12.50
C ALA A 10 -14.37 -0.80 -11.80
N LEU A 11 -13.86 0.18 -12.56
CA LEU A 11 -13.12 1.34 -12.04
C LEU A 11 -14.01 2.59 -11.89
N ALA A 12 -15.18 2.68 -12.57
CA ALA A 12 -16.14 3.75 -12.29
C ALA A 12 -16.89 3.60 -10.96
N THR A 13 -16.85 2.44 -10.31
CA THR A 13 -17.42 2.28 -8.96
C THR A 13 -16.61 3.02 -7.88
N THR A 14 -15.34 3.35 -8.14
CA THR A 14 -14.53 4.24 -7.28
C THR A 14 -14.61 5.70 -7.72
N ALA A 15 -15.06 5.99 -8.95
CA ALA A 15 -15.31 7.36 -9.44
C ALA A 15 -16.69 7.93 -9.04
N LEU A 16 -17.53 7.17 -8.31
CA LEU A 16 -18.86 7.60 -7.86
C LEU A 16 -18.87 8.21 -6.44
N TYR A 17 -17.74 8.78 -6.01
CA TYR A 17 -17.67 9.61 -4.80
C TYR A 17 -18.07 11.09 -5.01
N SER A 18 -18.51 11.48 -6.22
CA SER A 18 -19.12 12.80 -6.45
C SER A 18 -20.55 12.68 -7.00
N THR A 19 -21.48 13.23 -6.22
CA THR A 19 -22.86 13.64 -6.55
C THR A 19 -23.41 13.28 -7.95
N THR A 20 -24.10 12.15 -8.09
CA THR A 20 -25.40 11.95 -8.80
C THR A 20 -25.69 10.44 -8.94
N GLY A 21 -26.94 10.02 -8.71
CA GLY A 21 -27.31 8.61 -8.57
C GLY A 21 -27.80 7.88 -9.84
N LEU A 22 -28.22 6.62 -9.60
CA LEU A 22 -28.97 5.64 -10.43
C LEU A 22 -28.09 4.56 -11.13
N PRO A 23 -28.66 3.47 -11.67
CA PRO A 23 -29.07 2.26 -10.94
C PRO A 23 -28.53 0.96 -11.59
N GLY A 24 -28.48 -0.14 -10.84
CA GLY A 24 -28.43 -1.48 -11.42
C GLY A 24 -27.05 -2.15 -11.42
N LEU A 25 -26.72 -2.75 -10.28
CA LEU A 25 -25.71 -3.81 -10.19
C LEU A 25 -26.41 -5.10 -9.74
N GLY A 26 -27.17 -5.68 -10.66
CA GLY A 26 -27.69 -7.03 -10.53
C GLY A 26 -27.05 -7.89 -11.61
N ARG A 27 -26.28 -8.89 -11.18
CA ARG A 27 -25.70 -10.01 -11.95
C ARG A 27 -24.36 -9.73 -12.65
N VAL A 28 -23.27 -10.15 -12.01
CA VAL A 28 -22.17 -10.81 -12.74
C VAL A 28 -21.69 -12.00 -11.92
N ALA A 29 -21.72 -13.17 -12.56
CA ALA A 29 -21.36 -14.46 -12.01
C ALA A 29 -19.84 -14.73 -12.11
N ASN A 30 -19.33 -15.47 -11.12
CA ASN A 30 -18.17 -16.37 -11.13
C ASN A 30 -17.17 -16.26 -12.30
N ALA A 31 -16.01 -15.66 -12.03
CA ALA A 31 -14.70 -16.02 -12.59
C ALA A 31 -13.63 -15.46 -11.63
N GLY A 32 -12.55 -16.18 -11.32
CA GLY A 32 -11.42 -15.72 -10.48
C GLY A 32 -10.83 -14.37 -10.94
N PHE A 33 -9.94 -13.74 -10.15
CA PHE A 33 -9.45 -12.40 -10.50
C PHE A 33 -8.85 -12.45 -11.92
N ALA A 34 -9.31 -11.55 -12.79
CA ALA A 34 -8.59 -11.34 -14.04
C ALA A 34 -7.18 -10.90 -13.66
N PRO A 35 -6.13 -11.45 -14.28
CA PRO A 35 -4.76 -11.00 -14.01
C PRO A 35 -4.72 -9.48 -14.20
N VAL A 36 -4.04 -8.78 -13.30
CA VAL A 36 -3.88 -7.31 -13.35
C VAL A 36 -3.31 -6.95 -14.72
N ILE A 37 -4.18 -6.43 -15.57
CA ILE A 37 -3.88 -6.07 -16.97
C ILE A 37 -3.34 -4.64 -17.07
N ASP A 38 -3.56 -3.84 -16.04
CA ASP A 38 -3.12 -2.46 -15.94
C ASP A 38 -1.79 -2.36 -15.19
N ARG A 39 -0.96 -1.37 -15.55
CA ARG A 39 0.31 -1.14 -14.85
C ARG A 39 0.02 -0.64 -13.44
N MET A 40 0.33 -1.45 -12.43
CA MET A 40 0.23 -1.07 -11.03
C MET A 40 1.57 -0.54 -10.51
N LEU A 41 1.53 0.57 -9.77
CA LEU A 41 2.66 1.06 -9.00
C LEU A 41 2.41 0.78 -7.52
N VAL A 42 3.28 -0.02 -6.90
CA VAL A 42 3.24 -0.28 -5.46
C VAL A 42 4.33 0.55 -4.79
N ASN A 43 3.92 1.51 -3.95
CA ASN A 43 4.84 2.30 -3.14
C ASN A 43 4.95 1.71 -1.74
N VAL A 44 6.05 1.02 -1.47
CA VAL A 44 6.38 0.51 -0.13
C VAL A 44 7.33 1.49 0.55
N MET A 45 6.88 2.09 1.65
CA MET A 45 7.73 2.89 2.52
C MET A 45 7.96 2.15 3.83
N LEU A 46 9.23 1.87 4.12
CA LEU A 46 9.62 1.13 5.30
C LEU A 46 9.99 2.13 6.39
N ASP A 47 9.04 2.32 7.29
CA ASP A 47 9.11 3.38 8.27
C ASP A 47 10.10 3.03 9.40
N GLY A 48 10.96 3.99 9.76
CA GLY A 48 12.02 3.77 10.76
C GLY A 48 13.36 3.30 10.17
N GLY A 49 13.46 3.16 8.84
CA GLY A 49 14.73 2.84 8.18
C GLY A 49 15.17 1.41 8.47
N PRO A 50 14.60 0.40 7.78
CA PRO A 50 15.09 -0.96 7.90
C PRO A 50 16.58 -0.97 7.58
N ASP A 51 17.33 -1.74 8.36
CA ASP A 51 18.76 -1.82 8.16
C ASP A 51 19.08 -2.64 6.90
N PHE A 52 19.07 -1.95 5.77
CA PHE A 52 19.40 -2.54 4.48
C PHE A 52 20.89 -2.71 4.27
N ARG A 53 21.76 -2.40 5.25
CA ARG A 53 23.21 -2.62 5.13
C ARG A 53 23.54 -4.08 4.83
N HIS A 54 22.72 -5.02 5.32
CA HIS A 54 22.87 -6.44 5.01
C HIS A 54 22.28 -6.83 3.67
N LEU A 55 21.23 -6.15 3.21
CA LEU A 55 20.58 -6.43 1.93
C LEU A 55 21.39 -5.88 0.75
N PHE A 56 21.86 -4.64 0.89
CA PHE A 56 22.65 -3.91 -0.09
C PHE A 56 24.00 -3.49 0.52
N ALA A 57 25.06 -4.22 0.18
CA ALA A 57 26.42 -3.87 0.59
C ALA A 57 27.20 -3.25 -0.58
N PRO A 58 28.07 -2.25 -0.36
CA PRO A 58 29.04 -1.84 -1.38
C PRO A 58 30.03 -2.96 -1.66
N ALA A 59 30.55 -3.00 -2.88
CA ALA A 59 31.59 -3.95 -3.24
C ALA A 59 32.80 -3.83 -2.30
N TYR A 60 33.30 -4.97 -1.83
CA TYR A 60 34.57 -4.98 -1.10
C TYR A 60 35.70 -4.47 -2.01
N SER A 61 36.65 -3.78 -1.41
CA SER A 61 37.88 -3.33 -2.06
C SER A 61 39.02 -3.45 -1.07
N ALA A 62 40.18 -3.90 -1.54
CA ALA A 62 41.40 -3.97 -0.74
C ALA A 62 42.07 -2.60 -0.53
N ASP A 63 41.64 -1.57 -1.26
CA ASP A 63 42.12 -0.19 -1.05
C ASP A 63 41.52 0.40 0.23
N SER A 64 42.35 0.64 1.23
CA SER A 64 41.95 1.18 2.54
C SER A 64 41.37 2.60 2.49
N LEU A 65 41.58 3.32 1.39
CA LEU A 65 41.00 4.64 1.16
C LEU A 65 39.62 4.57 0.49
N SER A 66 39.24 3.42 -0.05
CA SER A 66 37.96 3.24 -0.74
C SER A 66 36.77 3.25 0.24
N PHE A 67 35.60 3.63 -0.28
CA PHE A 67 34.35 3.54 0.48
C PHE A 67 34.02 2.10 0.88
N GLY A 68 34.23 1.13 -0.02
CA GLY A 68 33.99 -0.29 0.24
C GLY A 68 34.78 -0.80 1.44
N TYR A 69 36.11 -0.57 1.48
CA TYR A 69 36.93 -0.99 2.61
C TYR A 69 36.46 -0.37 3.93
N ARG A 70 36.22 0.95 3.96
CA ARG A 70 35.79 1.66 5.17
C ARG A 70 34.40 1.23 5.63
N TYR A 71 33.50 0.91 4.70
CA TYR A 71 32.20 0.35 5.02
C TYR A 71 32.34 -0.98 5.74
N TRP A 72 33.11 -1.92 5.20
CA TRP A 72 33.30 -3.25 5.79
C TRP A 72 34.03 -3.18 7.12
N GLN A 73 35.05 -2.33 7.24
CA GLN A 73 35.72 -2.05 8.50
C GLN A 73 34.76 -1.53 9.58
N ALA A 74 33.84 -0.63 9.22
CA ALA A 74 32.91 -0.04 10.18
C ALA A 74 31.74 -0.97 10.53
N ASN A 75 31.37 -1.90 9.66
CA ASN A 75 30.17 -2.73 9.79
C ASN A 75 30.46 -4.22 10.00
N SER A 76 31.72 -4.66 10.10
CA SER A 76 32.06 -6.09 10.21
C SER A 76 31.31 -6.81 11.35
N ALA A 77 31.20 -6.16 12.51
CA ALA A 77 30.46 -6.69 13.66
C ALA A 77 28.96 -6.85 13.38
N ALA A 78 28.35 -5.93 12.62
CA ALA A 78 26.95 -6.06 12.23
C ALA A 78 26.73 -7.22 11.25
N HIS A 79 27.71 -7.50 10.41
CA HIS A 79 27.70 -8.64 9.48
C HIS A 79 28.08 -9.96 10.16
N ASP A 80 28.37 -9.98 11.47
CA ASP A 80 28.87 -11.14 12.19
C ASP A 80 30.11 -11.77 11.50
N VAL A 81 31.04 -10.90 11.08
CA VAL A 81 32.31 -11.31 10.47
C VAL A 81 33.49 -10.69 11.21
N ASP A 82 34.61 -11.40 11.21
CA ASP A 82 35.83 -10.94 11.83
C ASP A 82 36.27 -9.57 11.28
N GLY A 83 36.89 -8.76 12.15
CA GLY A 83 37.38 -7.41 11.82
C GLY A 83 38.63 -7.38 10.95
N ASN A 84 38.75 -8.25 9.95
CA ASN A 84 39.89 -8.31 9.03
C ASN A 84 39.45 -8.36 7.55
N SER A 85 40.32 -7.88 6.66
CA SER A 85 40.04 -7.70 5.24
C SER A 85 39.67 -9.00 4.51
N ASN A 86 40.29 -10.13 4.88
CA ASN A 86 40.03 -11.42 4.24
C ASN A 86 38.60 -11.90 4.54
N ALA A 87 38.13 -11.73 5.77
CA ALA A 87 36.76 -12.08 6.15
C ALA A 87 35.72 -11.22 5.41
N TRP A 88 36.01 -9.92 5.21
CA TRP A 88 35.13 -9.01 4.48
C TRP A 88 35.02 -9.37 3.00
N GLU A 89 36.16 -9.65 2.37
CA GLU A 89 36.22 -10.12 0.99
C GLU A 89 35.46 -11.43 0.79
N GLN A 90 35.69 -12.39 1.71
CA GLN A 90 35.01 -13.67 1.68
C GLN A 90 33.49 -13.48 1.80
N ARG A 91 33.04 -12.70 2.77
CA ARG A 91 31.61 -12.42 2.98
C ARG A 91 30.96 -11.80 1.74
N TRP A 92 31.62 -10.81 1.16
CA TRP A 92 31.16 -10.16 -0.06
C TRP A 92 31.03 -11.17 -1.22
N ASN A 93 32.07 -11.96 -1.47
CA ASN A 93 32.12 -12.89 -2.60
C ASN A 93 31.15 -14.08 -2.45
N GLN A 94 30.91 -14.53 -1.21
CA GLN A 94 30.08 -15.70 -0.95
C GLN A 94 28.60 -15.37 -0.83
N ASP A 95 28.26 -14.22 -0.24
CA ASP A 95 26.88 -13.96 0.19
C ASP A 95 26.15 -12.94 -0.67
N TYR A 96 26.81 -12.28 -1.62
CA TYR A 96 26.20 -11.23 -2.44
C TYR A 96 26.23 -11.56 -3.93
N PHE A 97 25.17 -11.18 -4.63
CA PHE A 97 25.17 -11.04 -6.08
C PHE A 97 25.80 -9.70 -6.46
N PRO A 98 26.95 -9.66 -7.14
CA PRO A 98 27.58 -8.41 -7.53
C PRO A 98 26.79 -7.70 -8.63
N LEU A 99 26.59 -6.39 -8.46
CA LEU A 99 25.85 -5.52 -9.36
C LEU A 99 26.60 -4.22 -9.60
N ALA A 100 26.25 -3.55 -10.69
CA ALA A 100 26.75 -2.21 -11.00
C ALA A 100 25.63 -1.32 -11.54
N ALA A 101 25.55 -0.08 -11.05
CA ALA A 101 24.63 0.94 -11.54
C ALA A 101 25.25 2.33 -11.39
N ASN A 102 25.13 3.16 -12.44
CA ASN A 102 25.59 4.55 -12.43
C ASN A 102 27.04 4.74 -11.97
N GLY A 103 27.93 3.80 -12.30
CA GLY A 103 29.34 3.82 -11.90
C GLY A 103 29.63 3.34 -10.47
N TYR A 104 28.61 2.89 -9.73
CA TYR A 104 28.76 2.30 -8.40
C TYR A 104 28.62 0.78 -8.45
N GLN A 105 29.44 0.08 -7.67
CA GLN A 105 29.33 -1.36 -7.46
C GLN A 105 28.78 -1.66 -6.07
N PHE A 106 27.77 -2.52 -6.03
CA PHE A 106 27.07 -2.93 -4.82
C PHE A 106 26.49 -4.32 -5.04
N GLY A 107 25.98 -4.96 -3.99
CA GLY A 107 25.54 -6.34 -4.07
C GLY A 107 24.21 -6.54 -3.39
N ILE A 108 23.42 -7.47 -3.91
CA ILE A 108 22.18 -7.93 -3.29
C ILE A 108 22.47 -9.24 -2.57
N LEU A 109 22.08 -9.36 -1.30
CA LEU A 109 22.24 -10.59 -0.53
C LEU A 109 21.65 -11.79 -1.30
N GLN A 110 22.37 -12.91 -1.37
CA GLN A 110 22.01 -14.05 -2.23
C GLN A 110 20.68 -14.71 -1.85
N ASN A 111 20.31 -14.64 -0.57
CA ASN A 111 18.99 -15.10 -0.10
C ASN A 111 17.82 -14.29 -0.70
N CYS A 112 18.10 -13.14 -1.32
CA CYS A 112 17.13 -12.29 -2.00
C CYS A 112 17.14 -12.49 -3.52
N GLY A 113 17.23 -13.74 -3.99
CA GLY A 113 17.26 -14.10 -5.41
C GLY A 113 16.10 -13.49 -6.22
N TRP A 114 14.89 -13.47 -5.66
CA TRP A 114 13.75 -12.81 -6.32
C TRP A 114 14.00 -11.31 -6.59
N LEU A 115 14.60 -10.59 -5.65
CA LEU A 115 14.90 -9.16 -5.82
C LEU A 115 15.95 -8.96 -6.92
N LYS A 116 16.95 -9.86 -6.99
CA LYS A 116 17.95 -9.88 -8.07
C LYS A 116 17.30 -10.13 -9.43
N ASP A 117 16.40 -11.10 -9.54
CA ASP A 117 15.68 -11.39 -10.78
C ASP A 117 14.83 -10.19 -11.24
N MET A 118 14.16 -9.52 -10.30
CA MET A 118 13.37 -8.31 -10.61
C MET A 118 14.26 -7.13 -11.00
N TRP A 119 15.44 -6.99 -10.39
CA TRP A 119 16.43 -5.99 -10.78
C TRP A 119 16.91 -6.23 -12.21
N ASP A 120 17.30 -7.46 -12.55
CA ASP A 120 17.78 -7.82 -13.89
C ASP A 120 16.71 -7.63 -14.97
N ALA A 121 15.44 -7.89 -14.62
CA ALA A 121 14.30 -7.66 -15.49
C ALA A 121 13.94 -6.17 -15.64
N GLY A 122 14.55 -5.26 -14.88
CA GLY A 122 14.23 -3.82 -14.88
C GLY A 122 12.90 -3.48 -14.21
N ASN A 123 12.37 -4.38 -13.37
CA ASN A 123 11.07 -4.23 -12.71
C ASN A 123 11.15 -3.56 -11.33
N VAL A 124 12.36 -3.34 -10.79
CA VAL A 124 12.60 -2.73 -9.47
C VAL A 124 13.55 -1.54 -9.60
N ALA A 125 13.25 -0.48 -8.85
CA ALA A 125 14.14 0.65 -8.64
C ALA A 125 14.37 0.87 -7.14
N ILE A 126 15.63 1.07 -6.74
CA ILE A 126 16.01 1.38 -5.36
C ILE A 126 16.24 2.88 -5.28
N VAL A 127 15.43 3.59 -4.49
CA VAL A 127 15.51 5.05 -4.34
C VAL A 127 15.93 5.39 -2.91
N SER A 128 17.15 5.87 -2.74
CA SER A 128 17.60 6.39 -1.44
C SER A 128 17.15 7.84 -1.26
N ASN A 129 16.32 8.08 -0.25
CA ASN A 129 15.73 9.39 0.04
C ASN A 129 16.73 10.40 0.66
N VAL A 130 17.99 10.01 0.91
CA VAL A 130 19.02 10.90 1.46
C VAL A 130 19.30 12.10 0.51
N TYR A 131 18.97 11.99 -0.77
CA TYR A 131 19.07 13.09 -1.73
C TYR A 131 17.84 14.02 -1.74
N GLY A 132 16.69 13.56 -1.22
CA GLY A 132 15.43 14.30 -1.24
C GLY A 132 15.35 15.38 -0.17
N SER A 133 15.83 15.08 1.04
CA SER A 133 15.81 15.96 2.20
C SER A 133 17.18 16.01 2.87
N SER A 134 17.74 17.22 3.05
CA SER A 134 18.99 17.44 3.79
C SER A 134 18.78 17.52 5.30
N SER A 135 17.55 17.30 5.79
CA SER A 135 17.22 17.38 7.20
C SER A 135 17.41 16.04 7.91
N ARG A 136 17.91 16.10 9.15
CA ARG A 136 17.91 14.96 10.08
C ARG A 136 16.53 14.72 10.71
N ASP A 137 15.59 15.65 10.53
CA ASP A 137 14.20 15.45 10.95
C ASP A 137 13.57 14.38 10.05
N HIS A 138 13.39 13.20 10.64
CA HIS A 138 12.80 12.05 9.98
C HIS A 138 11.42 12.38 9.40
N SER A 139 10.56 13.06 10.16
CA SER A 139 9.19 13.40 9.74
C SER A 139 9.17 14.30 8.51
N LEU A 140 10.06 15.31 8.48
CA LEU A 140 10.21 16.17 7.31
C LEU A 140 10.71 15.38 6.09
N SER A 141 11.69 14.49 6.29
CA SER A 141 12.22 13.66 5.22
C SER A 141 11.18 12.71 4.62
N LYS A 142 10.25 12.18 5.43
CA LYS A 142 9.09 11.41 4.91
C LYS A 142 8.15 12.28 4.11
N LEU A 143 7.86 13.49 4.60
CA LEU A 143 6.96 14.42 3.93
C LEU A 143 7.49 14.79 2.54
N VAL A 144 8.78 15.10 2.46
CA VAL A 144 9.47 15.40 1.20
C VAL A 144 9.40 14.22 0.22
N LEU A 145 9.61 12.99 0.70
CA LEU A 145 9.48 11.77 -0.11
C LEU A 145 8.06 11.60 -0.65
N ASP A 146 7.07 11.69 0.24
CA ASP A 146 5.67 11.48 -0.09
C ASP A 146 5.11 12.53 -1.05
N GLN A 147 5.56 13.77 -0.90
CA GLN A 147 5.18 14.87 -1.77
C GLN A 147 6.01 14.90 -3.05
N GLY A 148 7.17 14.24 -3.08
CA GLY A 148 8.11 14.32 -4.18
C GLY A 148 8.62 15.75 -4.40
N ASN A 149 8.71 16.55 -3.32
CA ASN A 149 9.04 17.97 -3.40
C ASN A 149 10.10 18.34 -2.34
N ARG A 150 11.30 18.66 -2.82
CA ARG A 150 12.47 19.01 -1.98
C ARG A 150 12.33 20.36 -1.28
N SER A 151 11.41 21.21 -1.74
CA SER A 151 11.12 22.51 -1.12
C SER A 151 10.07 22.42 -0.03
N SER A 152 9.52 21.23 0.25
CA SER A 152 8.50 21.07 1.28
C SER A 152 9.08 21.33 2.66
N GLY A 153 8.48 22.29 3.37
CA GLY A 153 8.78 22.58 4.76
C GLY A 153 7.88 21.80 5.72
N PRO A 154 8.17 21.85 7.03
CA PRO A 154 7.39 21.16 8.07
C PRO A 154 5.90 21.52 8.08
N SER A 155 5.55 22.75 7.65
CA SER A 155 4.18 23.26 7.59
C SER A 155 3.38 22.80 6.36
N ASN A 156 4.01 22.12 5.41
CA ASN A 156 3.43 21.89 4.09
C ASN A 156 2.63 20.58 4.01
N SER A 157 2.10 20.09 5.13
CA SER A 157 1.41 18.79 5.23
C SER A 157 0.12 18.70 4.40
N GLN A 158 -0.43 19.84 3.99
CA GLN A 158 -1.63 19.92 3.14
C GLN A 158 -1.34 19.82 1.65
N ARG A 159 -0.08 19.76 1.21
CA ARG A 159 0.22 19.57 -0.21
C ARG A 159 -0.08 18.15 -0.66
N PRO A 160 -0.50 17.96 -1.91
CA PRO A 160 -0.76 16.64 -2.46
C PRO A 160 0.51 15.79 -2.53
N GLY A 161 0.35 14.49 -2.40
CA GLY A 161 1.39 13.49 -2.62
C GLY A 161 1.65 13.25 -4.10
N TRP A 162 2.84 12.75 -4.44
CA TRP A 162 3.14 12.45 -5.85
C TRP A 162 2.34 11.24 -6.36
N GLY A 163 1.98 10.29 -5.50
CA GLY A 163 1.11 9.16 -5.85
C GLY A 163 -0.30 9.60 -6.22
N GLY A 164 -0.89 10.48 -5.40
CA GLY A 164 -2.19 11.07 -5.70
C GLY A 164 -2.18 11.95 -6.95
N ARG A 165 -1.10 12.72 -7.19
CA ARG A 165 -0.94 13.48 -8.45
C ARG A 165 -0.83 12.55 -9.67
N LEU A 166 -0.11 11.44 -9.54
CA LEU A 166 -0.02 10.43 -10.61
C LEU A 166 -1.39 9.81 -10.91
N ALA A 167 -2.14 9.44 -9.87
CA ALA A 167 -3.48 8.89 -10.01
C ALA A 167 -4.42 9.88 -10.71
N ALA A 168 -4.44 11.15 -10.28
CA ALA A 168 -5.22 12.21 -10.93
C ALA A 168 -4.83 12.40 -12.40
N ALA A 169 -3.53 12.39 -12.73
CA ALA A 169 -3.05 12.54 -14.10
C ALA A 169 -3.34 11.32 -15.00
N ALA A 170 -3.34 10.12 -14.41
CA ALA A 170 -3.61 8.87 -15.11
C ALA A 170 -5.12 8.51 -15.18
N GLY A 171 -5.98 9.25 -14.47
CA GLY A 171 -7.39 8.91 -14.31
C GLY A 171 -7.62 7.62 -13.50
N GLY A 172 -6.71 7.31 -12.58
CA GLY A 172 -6.75 6.12 -11.72
C GLY A 172 -6.95 6.47 -10.25
N ASN A 173 -6.98 5.45 -9.38
CA ASN A 173 -7.14 5.60 -7.94
C ASN A 173 -5.88 5.18 -7.18
N VAL A 174 -5.71 5.69 -5.96
CA VAL A 174 -4.71 5.24 -5.00
C VAL A 174 -5.37 4.41 -3.91
N VAL A 175 -4.98 3.14 -3.79
CA VAL A 175 -5.42 2.27 -2.71
C VAL A 175 -4.42 2.37 -1.55
N ALA A 176 -4.86 2.89 -0.41
CA ALA A 176 -4.05 3.02 0.79
C ALA A 176 -4.25 1.80 1.70
N LEU A 177 -3.24 0.93 1.75
CA LEU A 177 -3.25 -0.27 2.60
C LEU A 177 -2.82 0.02 4.04
N THR A 178 -2.50 1.28 4.36
CA THR A 178 -2.09 1.71 5.69
C THR A 178 -3.30 2.05 6.57
N ARG A 179 -3.18 1.87 7.89
CA ARG A 179 -4.17 2.30 8.91
C ARG A 179 -4.55 3.78 8.77
N THR A 180 -3.55 4.60 8.47
CA THR A 180 -3.74 6.01 8.11
C THR A 180 -3.16 6.25 6.73
N PRO A 181 -3.93 6.77 5.76
CA PRO A 181 -3.40 7.13 4.46
C PRO A 181 -2.21 8.08 4.57
N ARG A 182 -1.11 7.75 3.89
CA ARG A 182 0.10 8.57 3.90
C ARG A 182 -0.08 9.80 3.01
N PRO A 183 0.64 10.91 3.25
CA PRO A 183 0.66 12.08 2.37
C PRO A 183 0.84 11.73 0.88
N PHE A 184 1.58 10.67 0.58
CA PHE A 184 1.77 10.11 -0.77
C PHE A 184 0.45 9.88 -1.53
N CYS A 185 -0.60 9.46 -0.83
CA CYS A 185 -1.84 8.99 -1.44
C CYS A 185 -2.80 10.12 -1.85
N PHE A 186 -2.66 11.31 -1.28
CA PHE A 186 -3.63 12.39 -1.52
C PHE A 186 -3.36 13.10 -2.85
N GLY A 187 -4.40 13.28 -3.66
CA GLY A 187 -4.35 13.97 -4.95
C GLY A 187 -4.49 15.49 -4.83
N PRO A 188 -4.35 16.25 -5.92
CA PRO A 188 -4.59 17.69 -5.93
C PRO A 188 -6.08 18.00 -5.76
N HIS A 189 -6.42 19.09 -5.08
CA HIS A 189 -7.78 19.58 -4.97
C HIS A 189 -8.21 20.29 -6.27
N ALA A 190 -9.46 20.07 -6.71
CA ALA A 190 -9.94 20.56 -8.00
C ALA A 190 -9.88 22.09 -8.15
N SER A 191 -10.16 22.84 -7.08
CA SER A 191 -10.11 24.31 -7.08
C SER A 191 -8.75 24.89 -6.69
N ASP A 192 -7.86 24.09 -6.09
CA ASP A 192 -6.55 24.54 -5.62
C ASP A 192 -5.55 23.37 -5.66
N PRO A 193 -4.82 23.22 -6.77
CA PRO A 193 -3.90 22.10 -6.96
C PRO A 193 -2.73 22.04 -5.96
N GLU A 194 -2.46 23.12 -5.21
CA GLU A 194 -1.44 23.11 -4.14
C GLU A 194 -1.98 22.51 -2.84
N ASN A 195 -3.30 22.38 -2.70
CA ASN A 195 -3.95 21.70 -1.60
C ASN A 195 -4.30 20.25 -1.97
N ARG A 196 -4.30 19.39 -0.96
CA ARG A 196 -4.59 17.97 -1.09
C ARG A 196 -6.10 17.69 -1.07
N SER A 197 -6.48 16.59 -1.73
CA SER A 197 -7.82 16.03 -1.80
C SER A 197 -7.75 14.51 -1.62
N ASP A 198 -8.81 13.93 -1.06
CA ASP A 198 -9.04 12.49 -0.90
C ASP A 198 -9.89 11.89 -2.02
N GLU A 199 -10.22 12.66 -3.06
CA GLU A 199 -11.08 12.23 -4.17
C GLU A 199 -10.62 10.94 -4.86
N TRP A 200 -9.31 10.74 -4.98
CA TRP A 200 -8.70 9.57 -5.64
C TRP A 200 -8.27 8.47 -4.66
N LEU A 201 -8.57 8.62 -3.36
CA LEU A 201 -8.06 7.77 -2.30
C LEU A 201 -9.10 6.74 -1.88
N VAL A 202 -8.70 5.47 -1.92
CA VAL A 202 -9.47 4.34 -1.36
C VAL A 202 -8.75 3.83 -0.11
N PRO A 203 -9.25 4.09 1.10
CA PRO A 203 -8.68 3.51 2.32
C PRO A 203 -9.07 2.03 2.41
N ALA A 204 -8.05 1.16 2.44
CA ALA A 204 -8.19 -0.30 2.39
C ALA A 204 -7.26 -0.96 3.41
N GLN A 205 -7.30 -0.48 4.66
CA GLN A 205 -6.47 -0.98 5.77
C GLN A 205 -6.74 -2.46 6.12
N ASP A 206 -7.95 -2.94 5.85
CA ASP A 206 -8.36 -4.32 6.09
C ASP A 206 -9.47 -4.68 5.10
N VAL A 207 -9.07 -5.14 3.91
CA VAL A 207 -9.99 -5.43 2.80
C VAL A 207 -10.99 -6.54 3.11
N ARG A 208 -10.61 -7.51 3.96
CA ARG A 208 -11.49 -8.62 4.37
C ARG A 208 -12.51 -8.22 5.43
N ASN A 209 -12.34 -7.07 6.09
CA ASN A 209 -13.29 -6.51 7.05
C ASN A 209 -13.84 -5.14 6.61
N MET A 210 -13.93 -4.87 5.30
CA MET A 210 -14.49 -3.60 4.79
C MET A 210 -16.02 -3.53 4.86
N LYS A 211 -16.72 -4.67 4.88
CA LYS A 211 -18.18 -4.68 4.91
C LYS A 211 -18.71 -4.19 6.26
N LEU A 212 -19.86 -3.53 6.24
CA LEU A 212 -20.64 -3.35 7.47
C LEU A 212 -21.04 -4.73 8.01
N TYR A 213 -20.99 -4.86 9.33
CA TYR A 213 -21.40 -6.09 10.01
C TYR A 213 -22.77 -6.55 9.50
N THR A 214 -22.85 -7.83 9.16
CA THR A 214 -24.08 -8.52 8.82
C THR A 214 -24.04 -9.85 9.56
N PRO A 215 -25.04 -10.16 10.41
CA PRO A 215 -25.05 -11.41 11.16
C PRO A 215 -25.06 -12.62 10.21
N GLU A 216 -24.38 -13.68 10.61
CA GLU A 216 -24.39 -14.96 9.88
C GLU A 216 -25.78 -15.59 9.97
N THR A 217 -26.09 -16.50 9.04
CA THR A 217 -27.44 -17.11 8.94
C THR A 217 -27.86 -17.91 10.17
N ASP A 218 -26.91 -18.36 10.98
CA ASP A 218 -27.10 -19.12 12.21
C ASP A 218 -27.01 -18.26 13.49
N THR A 219 -26.71 -16.96 13.37
CA THR A 219 -26.64 -16.04 14.50
C THR A 219 -28.01 -15.85 15.14
N ASP A 220 -28.11 -15.97 16.47
CA ASP A 220 -29.39 -15.72 17.18
C ASP A 220 -29.83 -14.26 16.94
N PRO A 221 -31.02 -14.03 16.37
CA PRO A 221 -31.50 -12.70 16.00
C PRO A 221 -31.77 -11.78 17.19
N ARG A 222 -31.67 -12.30 18.42
CA ARG A 222 -31.81 -11.56 19.69
C ARG A 222 -30.47 -11.07 20.24
N TRP A 223 -29.34 -11.52 19.69
CA TRP A 223 -28.04 -11.03 20.11
C TRP A 223 -27.89 -9.55 19.81
N ALA A 224 -27.22 -8.83 20.72
CA ALA A 224 -27.14 -7.37 20.69
C ALA A 224 -26.64 -6.83 19.34
N ASN A 225 -25.64 -7.48 18.74
CA ASN A 225 -25.08 -7.06 17.45
C ASN A 225 -26.08 -7.28 16.30
N ALA A 226 -26.80 -8.40 16.28
CA ALA A 226 -27.82 -8.68 15.26
C ALA A 226 -29.01 -7.71 15.38
N VAL A 227 -29.44 -7.39 16.61
CA VAL A 227 -30.49 -6.39 16.87
C VAL A 227 -30.03 -5.00 16.43
N MET A 228 -28.80 -4.62 16.79
CA MET A 228 -28.21 -3.32 16.43
C MET A 228 -28.12 -3.16 14.92
N GLU A 229 -27.60 -4.17 14.23
CA GLU A 229 -27.46 -4.19 12.77
C GLU A 229 -28.81 -3.96 12.08
N ARG A 230 -29.82 -4.76 12.43
CA ARG A 230 -31.18 -4.66 11.85
C ARG A 230 -31.81 -3.30 12.13
N THR A 231 -31.63 -2.79 13.34
CA THR A 231 -32.16 -1.47 13.75
C THR A 231 -31.49 -0.35 12.96
N LEU A 232 -30.16 -0.36 12.85
CA LEU A 232 -29.41 0.65 12.09
C LEU A 232 -29.73 0.58 10.60
N ARG A 233 -29.76 -0.62 10.01
CA ARG A 233 -30.13 -0.83 8.60
C ARG A 233 -31.51 -0.24 8.31
N SER A 234 -32.49 -0.52 9.17
CA SER A 234 -33.85 0.00 9.02
C SER A 234 -33.91 1.52 9.23
N TYR A 235 -33.18 2.04 10.21
CA TYR A 235 -33.10 3.47 10.50
C TYR A 235 -32.52 4.26 9.31
N TYR A 236 -31.37 3.85 8.76
CA TYR A 236 -30.74 4.52 7.63
C TYR A 236 -31.57 4.41 6.35
N ALA A 237 -32.21 3.26 6.10
CA ALA A 237 -33.13 3.09 4.99
C ALA A 237 -34.35 4.04 5.07
N ALA A 238 -34.98 4.13 6.24
CA ALA A 238 -36.09 5.06 6.46
C ALA A 238 -35.65 6.52 6.32
N LYS A 239 -34.54 6.91 6.97
CA LYS A 239 -34.01 8.28 6.90
C LYS A 239 -33.65 8.70 5.49
N ARG A 240 -33.14 7.79 4.65
CA ARG A 240 -32.84 8.09 3.25
C ARG A 240 -34.08 8.53 2.45
N SER A 241 -35.25 7.98 2.77
CA SER A 241 -36.51 8.34 2.12
C SER A 241 -37.09 9.69 2.60
N GLU A 242 -36.74 10.10 3.82
CA GLU A 242 -37.22 11.33 4.45
C GLU A 242 -36.33 12.56 4.16
N LEU A 243 -35.03 12.35 3.92
CA LEU A 243 -34.06 13.44 3.82
C LEU A 243 -34.09 14.14 2.43
N PRO A 244 -34.24 15.48 2.39
CA PRO A 244 -34.08 16.26 1.16
C PRO A 244 -32.70 16.05 0.51
N GLN A 245 -32.59 16.27 -0.80
CA GLN A 245 -31.36 16.08 -1.57
C GLN A 245 -30.20 16.98 -1.08
N GLU A 246 -30.52 18.18 -0.64
CA GLU A 246 -29.55 19.15 -0.13
C GLU A 246 -29.21 18.96 1.35
N SER A 247 -29.73 17.92 2.01
CA SER A 247 -29.45 17.71 3.44
C SER A 247 -27.99 17.31 3.66
N ALA A 248 -27.31 18.00 4.57
CA ALA A 248 -25.97 17.63 5.02
C ALA A 248 -25.91 16.18 5.55
N TYR A 249 -27.01 15.66 6.11
CA TYR A 249 -27.08 14.29 6.63
C TYR A 249 -27.23 13.22 5.55
N ARG A 250 -27.57 13.60 4.32
CA ARG A 250 -27.70 12.66 3.19
C ARG A 250 -26.38 12.00 2.84
N ARG A 251 -25.25 12.63 3.15
CA ARG A 251 -23.92 12.03 3.01
C ARG A 251 -23.80 10.77 3.86
N PHE A 252 -24.28 10.77 5.11
CA PHE A 252 -24.18 9.60 5.99
C PHE A 252 -25.07 8.44 5.53
N THR A 253 -26.32 8.73 5.12
CA THR A 253 -27.21 7.69 4.59
C THR A 253 -26.74 7.14 3.25
N ALA A 254 -26.07 7.95 2.42
CA ALA A 254 -25.44 7.51 1.17
C ALA A 254 -24.21 6.65 1.43
N MET A 255 -23.32 7.07 2.34
CA MET A 255 -22.13 6.27 2.71
C MET A 255 -22.51 4.92 3.29
N GLU A 256 -23.55 4.85 4.14
CA GLU A 256 -24.05 3.57 4.65
C GLU A 256 -24.53 2.64 3.54
N GLN A 257 -25.28 3.18 2.57
CA GLN A 257 -25.75 2.41 1.42
C GLN A 257 -24.59 1.86 0.61
N GLN A 258 -23.65 2.75 0.26
CA GLN A 258 -22.49 2.43 -0.56
C GLN A 258 -21.62 1.37 0.10
N LEU A 259 -21.39 1.46 1.42
CA LEU A 259 -20.62 0.47 2.16
C LEU A 259 -21.27 -0.92 2.14
N ARG A 260 -22.61 -1.01 2.17
CA ARG A 260 -23.30 -2.30 2.04
C ARG A 260 -23.24 -2.84 0.61
N GLU A 261 -23.57 -1.99 -0.37
CA GLU A 261 -23.59 -2.35 -1.79
C GLU A 261 -22.20 -2.78 -2.30
N PHE A 262 -21.13 -2.20 -1.75
CA PHE A 262 -19.75 -2.56 -2.08
C PHE A 262 -19.21 -3.72 -1.23
N GLY A 263 -19.47 -3.69 0.08
CA GLY A 263 -18.89 -4.63 1.03
C GLY A 263 -19.37 -6.07 0.87
N GLU A 264 -20.66 -6.28 0.56
CA GLU A 264 -21.22 -7.62 0.39
C GLU A 264 -20.61 -8.38 -0.82
N PRO A 265 -20.51 -7.77 -2.02
CA PRO A 265 -19.81 -8.40 -3.14
C PRO A 265 -18.32 -8.64 -2.89
N LEU A 266 -17.63 -7.70 -2.23
CA LEU A 266 -16.21 -7.84 -1.91
C LEU A 266 -15.97 -9.01 -0.97
N ASP A 267 -16.75 -9.12 0.10
CA ASP A 267 -16.65 -10.22 1.06
C ASP A 267 -16.98 -11.57 0.41
N THR A 268 -18.07 -11.65 -0.35
CA THR A 268 -18.45 -12.84 -1.14
C THR A 268 -17.30 -13.27 -2.06
N ARG A 269 -16.63 -12.29 -2.67
CA ARG A 269 -15.52 -12.53 -3.56
C ARG A 269 -14.29 -13.06 -2.81
N LEU A 270 -13.90 -12.41 -1.72
CA LEU A 270 -12.71 -12.79 -0.94
C LEU A 270 -12.87 -14.14 -0.24
N GLN A 271 -14.10 -14.57 0.07
CA GLN A 271 -14.38 -15.93 0.55
C GLN A 271 -14.02 -17.01 -0.47
N THR A 272 -14.07 -16.70 -1.78
CA THR A 272 -13.65 -17.65 -2.84
C THR A 272 -12.13 -17.73 -3.01
N LEU A 273 -11.37 -16.88 -2.30
CA LEU A 273 -9.94 -16.70 -2.47
C LEU A 273 -9.25 -16.77 -1.10
N PRO A 274 -8.90 -17.97 -0.63
CA PRO A 274 -8.19 -18.10 0.63
C PRO A 274 -6.84 -17.39 0.56
N VAL A 275 -6.42 -16.84 1.69
CA VAL A 275 -5.06 -16.29 1.83
C VAL A 275 -4.08 -17.47 1.74
N PRO A 276 -3.02 -17.40 0.92
CA PRO A 276 -1.97 -18.41 0.92
C PRO A 276 -1.34 -18.53 2.32
N ALA A 277 -1.08 -19.76 2.77
CA ALA A 277 -0.52 -20.02 4.10
C ALA A 277 0.80 -19.25 4.36
N GLN A 278 1.58 -19.00 3.31
CA GLN A 278 2.83 -18.23 3.37
C GLN A 278 2.60 -16.75 3.69
N ILE A 279 1.50 -16.17 3.19
CA ILE A 279 1.12 -14.78 3.49
C ILE A 279 0.48 -14.71 4.87
N GLU A 280 -0.37 -15.69 5.19
CA GLU A 280 -1.03 -15.79 6.49
C GLU A 280 -0.01 -15.88 7.64
N ALA A 281 1.05 -16.68 7.46
CA ALA A 281 2.14 -16.83 8.41
C ALA A 281 2.90 -15.53 8.75
N LEU A 282 2.75 -14.47 7.96
CA LEU A 282 3.41 -13.17 8.20
C LEU A 282 2.72 -12.35 9.29
N TYR A 283 1.43 -12.61 9.55
CA TYR A 283 0.60 -11.83 10.48
C TYR A 283 -0.21 -12.67 11.47
N ASN A 284 -0.37 -13.98 11.22
CA ASN A 284 -0.98 -14.94 12.15
C ASN A 284 0.11 -15.81 12.80
N ASP A 285 -0.13 -16.27 14.03
CA ASP A 285 0.80 -17.03 14.89
C ASP A 285 1.02 -18.50 14.42
N THR A 286 1.05 -18.71 13.10
CA THR A 286 1.09 -20.02 12.43
C THR A 286 2.39 -20.25 11.64
N GLY A 287 3.34 -19.31 11.67
CA GLY A 287 4.64 -19.43 10.98
C GLY A 287 5.67 -18.36 11.37
N PRO A 288 6.61 -17.96 10.48
CA PRO A 288 7.59 -16.92 10.78
C PRO A 288 6.92 -15.54 10.85
N LEU A 289 6.29 -15.29 12.00
CA LEU A 289 5.61 -14.05 12.32
C LEU A 289 6.57 -12.89 12.14
N LEU A 290 6.17 -11.88 11.37
CA LEU A 290 6.95 -10.65 11.29
C LEU A 290 6.91 -9.93 12.63
N ASP A 291 8.03 -9.34 13.04
CA ASP A 291 8.08 -8.42 14.19
C ASP A 291 7.03 -7.31 14.08
N ASN A 292 6.72 -6.92 12.84
CA ASN A 292 5.62 -6.02 12.51
C ASN A 292 4.51 -6.78 11.75
N THR A 293 3.58 -7.40 12.49
CA THR A 293 2.44 -8.13 11.94
C THR A 293 1.55 -7.27 11.03
N TYR A 294 1.49 -5.97 11.30
CA TYR A 294 0.76 -5.02 10.46
C TYR A 294 1.35 -4.90 9.04
N PHE A 295 2.66 -5.07 8.87
CA PHE A 295 3.23 -5.17 7.51
C PHE A 295 2.76 -6.45 6.81
N GLY A 296 2.61 -7.56 7.53
CA GLY A 296 2.00 -8.79 7.02
C GLY A 296 0.54 -8.58 6.60
N GLU A 297 -0.26 -7.84 7.39
CA GLU A 297 -1.64 -7.46 7.03
C GLU A 297 -1.68 -6.63 5.73
N GLN A 298 -0.71 -5.73 5.53
CA GLN A 298 -0.59 -4.95 4.30
C GLN A 298 -0.29 -5.82 3.08
N ILE A 299 0.57 -6.84 3.22
CA ILE A 299 0.86 -7.80 2.16
C ILE A 299 -0.39 -8.61 1.81
N ARG A 300 -1.16 -9.04 2.82
CA ARG A 300 -2.47 -9.69 2.60
C ARG A 300 -3.41 -8.78 1.84
N ASN A 301 -3.53 -7.51 2.23
CA ASN A 301 -4.40 -6.56 1.52
C ASN A 301 -3.95 -6.32 0.08
N LEU A 302 -2.64 -6.35 -0.19
CA LEU A 302 -2.09 -6.24 -1.54
C LEU A 302 -2.40 -7.48 -2.38
N TYR A 303 -2.39 -8.67 -1.78
CA TYR A 303 -2.79 -9.91 -2.45
C TYR A 303 -4.28 -9.95 -2.82
N ASP A 304 -5.10 -9.33 -1.98
CA ASP A 304 -6.55 -9.24 -2.16
C ASP A 304 -6.98 -8.15 -3.19
N ALA A 305 -6.05 -7.28 -3.61
CA ALA A 305 -6.27 -6.15 -4.53
C ALA A 305 -6.02 -6.53 -6.00
#